data_AF-A0A3S4GA39-F1
#
_entry.id   AF-A0A3S4GA39-F1
#
_cell.length_a   1.000
_cell.length_b   1.000
_cell.length_c   1.000
_cell.angle_alpha   90.00
_cell.angle_beta   90.00
_cell.angle_gamma   90.00
#
_symmetry.space_group_name_H-M   'P 1'
#
loop_
_entity.id
_entity.type
_entity.pdbx_description
1 polymer ?
#
loop_
_entity_poly.entity_id
_entity_poly.type
_entity_poly.pdbx_seq_one_letter_code
_entity_poly.pdbx_strand_id
1 'polypeptide(L)'
;MLATLLVALVAIIHLAILVLEMFLWEGSAGRRAFNLSADFARQTRVLAANQGLYNGFLAAGLAWGLWLGRRGCRWLSFSWPACWPPGFSAR
;
A
#
# COMPACT_ATOMS: atom_id res chain seq x y z
N MET A 1 9.26 -15.97 12.50
CA MET A 1 9.55 -16.43 11.12
C MET A 1 8.31 -16.35 10.24
N LEU A 2 7.21 -17.03 10.60
CA LEU A 2 5.96 -16.96 9.83
C LEU A 2 5.46 -15.52 9.59
N ALA A 3 5.39 -14.68 10.62
CA ALA A 3 4.95 -13.29 10.47
C ALA A 3 5.81 -12.50 9.48
N THR A 4 7.13 -12.66 9.50
CA THR A 4 8.07 -12.01 8.58
C THR A 4 7.80 -12.43 7.13
N LEU A 5 7.54 -13.72 6.89
CA LEU A 5 7.20 -14.25 5.57
C LEU A 5 5.86 -13.68 5.07
N LEU A 6 4.85 -13.62 5.93
CA LEU A 6 3.55 -13.05 5.59
C LEU A 6 3.66 -11.56 5.27
N VAL A 7 4.43 -10.79 6.04
CA VAL A 7 4.67 -9.37 5.76
C VAL A 7 5.39 -9.19 4.43
N ALA A 8 6.40 -10.01 4.13
CA ALA A 8 7.10 -9.96 2.84
C ALA A 8 6.16 -10.29 1.67
N LEU A 9 5.31 -11.31 1.84
CA LEU A 9 4.29 -11.67 0.85
C LEU A 9 3.32 -10.50 0.60
N VAL A 10 2.81 -9.86 1.66
CA VAL A 10 1.89 -8.72 1.54
C VAL A 10 2.58 -7.53 0.85
N ALA A 11 3.85 -7.24 1.17
CA ALA A 11 4.61 -6.20 0.48
C ALA A 11 4.73 -6.48 -1.03
N ILE A 12 4.99 -7.73 -1.42
CA ILE A 12 5.03 -8.14 -2.83
C ILE A 12 3.66 -7.98 -3.51
N ILE A 13 2.57 -8.35 -2.82
CA ILE A 13 1.21 -8.18 -3.34
C ILE A 13 0.93 -6.70 -3.62
N HIS A 14 1.27 -5.78 -2.70
CA HIS A 14 1.09 -4.35 -2.93
C HIS A 14 1.93 -3.81 -4.09
N LEU A 15 3.16 -4.30 -4.29
CA LEU A 15 3.97 -3.94 -5.46
C LEU A 15 3.33 -4.43 -6.76
N ALA A 16 2.81 -5.66 -6.78
CA ALA A 16 2.13 -6.20 -7.95
C ALA A 16 0.87 -5.39 -8.30
N ILE A 17 0.09 -4.98 -7.28
CA ILE A 17 -1.09 -4.12 -7.46
C ILE A 17 -0.68 -2.72 -7.94
N LEU A 18 0.36 -2.12 -7.35
CA LEU A 18 0.89 -0.84 -7.82
C LEU A 18 1.23 -0.89 -9.31
N VAL A 19 1.92 -1.95 -9.75
CA VAL A 19 2.31 -2.08 -11.15
C VAL A 19 1.08 -2.20 -12.05
N LEU A 20 0.09 -3.00 -11.62
CA LEU A 20 -1.16 -3.17 -12.34
C LEU A 20 -1.92 -1.84 -12.47
N GLU A 21 -2.05 -1.08 -11.38
CA GLU A 21 -2.86 0.14 -11.30
C GLU A 21 -2.19 1.37 -11.94
N MET A 22 -0.86 1.49 -11.87
CA MET A 22 -0.15 2.63 -12.47
C MET A 22 0.19 2.43 -13.94
N PHE A 23 0.62 1.24 -14.33
CA PHE A 23 1.21 1.01 -15.66
C PHE A 23 0.32 0.17 -16.58
N LEU A 24 -0.46 -0.77 -16.02
CA LEU A 24 -1.21 -1.75 -16.80
C LEU A 24 -2.74 -1.53 -16.80
N TRP A 25 -3.22 -0.46 -16.17
CA TRP A 25 -4.63 -0.19 -15.93
C TRP A 25 -5.49 -0.17 -17.20
N GLU A 26 -5.07 0.61 -18.21
CA GLU A 26 -5.77 0.72 -19.49
C GLU A 26 -5.55 -0.52 -20.39
N GLY A 27 -4.52 -1.31 -20.09
CA GLY A 27 -4.15 -2.52 -20.80
C GLY A 27 -5.16 -3.65 -20.65
N SER A 28 -4.93 -4.76 -21.36
CA SER A 28 -5.76 -5.96 -21.23
C SER A 28 -5.70 -6.56 -19.82
N ALA A 29 -4.56 -6.44 -19.14
CA ALA A 29 -4.37 -6.92 -17.77
C ALA A 29 -5.27 -6.19 -16.77
N GLY A 30 -5.20 -4.85 -16.69
CA GLY A 30 -6.05 -4.06 -15.78
C GLY A 30 -7.53 -4.22 -16.09
N ARG A 31 -7.91 -4.16 -17.38
CA ARG A 31 -9.31 -4.34 -17.79
C ARG A 31 -9.87 -5.72 -17.48
N ARG A 32 -9.07 -6.79 -17.58
CA ARG A 32 -9.51 -8.16 -17.20
C ARG A 32 -9.59 -8.33 -15.69
N ALA A 33 -8.63 -7.79 -14.95
CA ALA A 33 -8.58 -7.89 -13.49
C ALA A 33 -9.80 -7.25 -12.82
N PHE A 34 -10.28 -6.12 -13.36
CA PHE A 34 -11.39 -5.35 -12.80
C PHE A 34 -12.66 -5.36 -13.67
N ASN A 35 -12.69 -6.17 -14.73
CA ASN A 35 -13.80 -6.27 -15.69
C ASN A 35 -14.28 -4.91 -16.23
N LEU A 36 -13.34 -4.09 -16.72
CA LEU A 36 -13.59 -2.71 -17.16
C LEU A 36 -13.77 -2.61 -18.68
N SER A 37 -14.66 -1.72 -19.12
CA SER A 37 -14.70 -1.27 -20.51
C SER A 37 -13.46 -0.40 -20.83
N ALA A 38 -13.12 -0.29 -22.11
CA ALA A 38 -11.98 0.52 -22.54
C ALA A 38 -12.18 2.02 -22.22
N ASP A 39 -13.40 2.54 -22.41
CA ASP A 39 -13.73 3.93 -22.07
C ASP A 39 -13.64 4.21 -20.58
N PHE A 40 -14.16 3.31 -19.74
CA PHE A 40 -14.13 3.49 -18.30
C PHE A 40 -12.70 3.42 -17.74
N ALA A 41 -11.88 2.50 -18.25
CA ALA A 41 -10.47 2.41 -17.86
C ALA A 41 -9.69 3.69 -18.21
N ARG A 42 -9.95 4.28 -19.39
CA ARG A 42 -9.37 5.58 -19.78
C ARG A 42 -9.80 6.70 -18.84
N GLN A 43 -11.09 6.80 -18.57
CA GLN A 43 -11.65 7.87 -17.73
C GLN A 43 -11.16 7.78 -16.28
N THR A 44 -10.88 6.58 -15.78
CA THR A 44 -10.46 6.34 -14.38
C THR A 44 -8.96 6.17 -14.19
N ARG A 45 -8.14 6.36 -15.23
CA ARG A 45 -6.68 6.17 -15.18
C ARG A 45 -6.01 6.92 -14.02
N VAL A 46 -6.36 8.19 -13.81
CA VAL A 46 -5.75 9.02 -12.76
C VAL A 46 -6.17 8.53 -11.37
N LEU A 47 -7.43 8.12 -11.21
CA LEU A 47 -7.93 7.54 -9.97
C LEU A 47 -7.18 6.25 -9.65
N ALA A 48 -7.00 5.37 -10.63
CA ALA A 48 -6.25 4.14 -10.48
C ALA A 48 -4.76 4.39 -10.17
N ALA A 49 -4.12 5.35 -10.84
CA ALA A 49 -2.74 5.72 -10.52
C ALA A 49 -2.59 6.22 -9.07
N ASN A 50 -3.59 6.95 -8.54
CA ASN A 50 -3.60 7.36 -7.14
C ASN A 50 -3.77 6.16 -6.18
N GLN A 51 -4.62 5.19 -6.52
CA GLN A 51 -4.72 3.92 -5.76
C GLN A 51 -3.39 3.15 -5.78
N GLY A 52 -2.77 3.08 -6.96
CA GLY A 52 -1.46 2.45 -7.13
C GLY A 52 -0.39 3.11 -6.26
N LEU A 53 -0.41 4.45 -6.14
CA LEU A 53 0.57 5.19 -5.34
C LEU A 53 0.42 4.90 -3.85
N TYR A 54 -0.82 4.82 -3.37
CA TYR A 54 -1.10 4.39 -2.00
C TYR A 54 -0.55 2.97 -1.73
N ASN A 55 -0.80 2.02 -2.64
CA ASN A 55 -0.22 0.68 -2.58
C ASN A 55 1.33 0.72 -2.56
N GLY A 56 1.94 1.64 -3.29
CA GLY A 56 3.39 1.86 -3.26
C GLY A 56 3.92 2.30 -1.92
N PHE A 57 3.26 3.25 -1.26
CA PHE A 57 3.63 3.69 0.08
C PHE A 57 3.49 2.56 1.11
N LEU A 58 2.43 1.74 1.00
CA LEU A 58 2.27 0.57 1.86
C LEU A 58 3.39 -0.44 1.65
N ALA A 59 3.70 -0.79 0.40
CA ALA A 59 4.80 -1.69 0.09
C ALA A 59 6.15 -1.17 0.62
N ALA A 60 6.44 0.13 0.42
CA ALA A 60 7.65 0.76 0.91
C ALA A 60 7.74 0.72 2.44
N GLY A 61 6.64 1.02 3.15
CA GLY A 61 6.59 0.96 4.61
C GLY A 61 6.82 -0.46 5.15
N LEU A 62 6.21 -1.47 4.52
CA LEU A 62 6.41 -2.88 4.90
C LEU A 62 7.85 -3.35 4.61
N ALA A 63 8.40 -3.03 3.44
CA ALA A 63 9.77 -3.35 3.09
C ALA A 63 10.78 -2.68 4.03
N TRP A 64 10.53 -1.41 4.37
CA TRP A 64 11.33 -0.67 5.34
C TRP A 64 11.29 -1.30 6.74
N GLY A 65 10.10 -1.67 7.22
CA GLY A 65 9.93 -2.36 8.49
C GLY A 65 10.66 -3.71 8.54
N LEU A 66 10.60 -4.49 7.45
CA LEU A 66 11.33 -5.75 7.31
C LEU A 66 12.85 -5.54 7.33
N TRP A 67 13.35 -4.50 6.65
CA TRP A 67 14.77 -4.17 6.60
C TRP A 67 15.31 -3.78 7.99
N LEU A 68 14.56 -2.96 8.75
CA LEU A 68 14.96 -2.57 10.11
C LEU A 68 14.87 -3.71 11.13
N GLY A 69 14.02 -4.72 10.88
CA GLY A 69 13.80 -5.85 11.78
C GLY A 69 13.41 -5.42 13.20
N ARG A 70 13.80 -6.19 14.23
CA ARG A 70 13.48 -5.86 15.64
C ARG A 70 14.13 -4.56 16.14
N ARG A 71 15.15 -4.04 15.45
CA ARG A 71 15.81 -2.77 15.79
C ARG A 71 14.97 -1.56 15.34
N GLY A 72 14.07 -1.76 14.37
CA GLY A 72 13.10 -0.75 13.90
C GLY A 72 11.99 -0.41 14.88
N CYS A 73 11.68 -1.27 15.85
CA CYS A 73 10.63 -1.01 16.86
C CYS A 73 10.86 0.25 17.70
N ARG A 74 12.10 0.77 17.78
CA ARG A 74 12.40 2.04 18.46
C ARG A 74 12.09 3.27 17.59
N TRP A 75 12.05 3.12 16.27
CA TRP A 75 11.75 4.23 15.35
C TRP A 75 10.25 4.60 15.35
N LEU A 76 9.34 3.63 15.54
CA LEU A 76 7.91 3.93 15.80
C LEU A 76 7.65 4.54 17.20
N SER A 77 8.63 4.49 18.10
CA SER A 77 8.54 5.22 19.37
C SER A 77 8.87 6.72 19.23
N PHE A 78 9.42 7.15 18.08
CA PHE A 78 9.63 8.55 17.79
C PHE A 78 8.39 9.08 17.03
N SER A 79 7.42 9.57 17.81
CA SER A 79 6.33 10.48 17.39
C SER A 79 4.95 9.91 17.03
N TRP A 80 4.37 9.02 17.85
CA TRP A 80 2.89 8.90 17.95
C TRP A 80 2.24 9.31 19.29
N PRO A 81 2.93 9.79 20.37
CA PRO A 81 2.21 10.32 21.54
C PRO A 81 2.05 11.85 21.61
N ALA A 82 2.58 12.67 20.69
CA ALA A 82 2.68 14.11 20.91
C ALA A 82 1.50 14.97 20.41
N CYS A 83 0.55 14.42 19.65
CA CYS A 83 -0.60 15.19 19.11
C CYS A 83 -1.98 14.60 19.46
N TRP A 84 -2.05 13.58 20.33
CA TRP A 84 -3.35 13.12 20.84
C TRP A 84 -3.81 14.10 21.94
N PRO A 85 -4.87 14.91 21.73
CA PRO A 85 -5.38 15.74 22.82
C PRO A 85 -5.83 14.83 23.97
N PRO A 86 -5.51 15.17 25.23
CA PRO A 86 -6.00 14.43 26.38
C PRO A 86 -7.52 14.65 26.47
N GLY A 87 -8.32 13.74 25.91
CA GLY A 87 -9.77 13.90 25.93
C GLY A 87 -10.60 12.86 25.19
N PHE A 88 -10.03 12.10 24.25
CA PHE A 88 -10.75 11.00 23.62
C PHE A 88 -10.48 9.68 24.36
N SER A 89 -11.12 9.52 25.52
CA SER A 89 -11.47 8.19 26.02
C SER A 89 -12.60 7.65 25.13
N ALA A 90 -12.42 6.46 24.56
CA ALA A 90 -13.48 5.74 23.89
C ALA A 90 -14.69 5.66 24.83
N ARG A 91 -15.79 6.31 24.43
CA ARG A 91 -17.14 5.88 24.79
C ARG A 91 -17.57 4.82 23.79
#